data_AF-A0A167QJW3-F1
#
_entry.id   AF-A0A167QJW3-F1
#
_cell.length_a   1.000
_cell.length_b   1.000
_cell.length_c   1.000
_cell.angle_alpha   90.00
_cell.angle_beta   90.00
_cell.angle_gamma   90.00
#
_symmetry.space_group_name_H-M   'P 1'
#
loop_
_entity.id
_entity.type
_entity.pdbx_description
1 polymer ?
#
loop_
_entity_poly.entity_id
_entity_poly.type
_entity_poly.pdbx_seq_one_letter_code
_entity_poly.pdbx_strand_id
1 'polypeptide(L)'
;MADVSEGLSDDSFFIGKTKEYLELHEQVETSTNLLGELETFLSTFQTDLSAVSGQISDLQSRSKDFDAKLKGRRKIERPLSQLLADLAIPPELALLILDGNVSDAWIPGIEELEVKLDTIQQRTRVKAAKDLSEVAEGLRIVAATKIRLFFLSLMQPIRATVSTNMQIIQTSVLLKYRSLVGFLQRRAPKVATEVQRAYIGAARSYYETAFRRYSRSLGYIIARDPPKSQLITTSPSDPSKEEQGYDWSRLDYAQIEGPPVTLAYMADDKTYKQPVEALFRSLMLVLMDNATAEYNFINSFFNPAAAPVSMTGVPLMSPTFDDRRTDIGSVLEIPMSPTRTRPILSMEEQQAATNETKKALDLVWKQVMETALEYCKTVALSCWQPTPPEIIPLLTMMRLNENVLIEVQKRACSPFESFVVELRLSMWPIFQKEMNTQVESLKKLLEGASGGLLTKSTLKDSVVERVSRAYGTLFAAFISLSEPSEEAMLFSNLGRMRPEIAQIIITHGNKIKDSRQQAVYLSTAYENVLHSAMSGPFSNAHPKAQAEMAFWREKEENARKRIMLRSG
;
A
#
# COMPACT_ATOMS: atom_id res chain seq x y z
N MET A 1 -99.70 87.96 -92.70
CA MET A 1 -99.76 86.49 -92.79
C MET A 1 -99.09 85.98 -91.53
N ALA A 2 -99.81 85.61 -90.47
CA ALA A 2 -100.79 84.50 -90.37
C ALA A 2 -100.08 83.14 -90.53
N ASP A 3 -100.28 82.10 -89.71
CA ASP A 3 -101.04 81.91 -88.45
C ASP A 3 -100.34 80.76 -87.64
N VAL A 4 -100.77 80.16 -86.52
CA VAL A 4 -102.07 79.95 -85.82
C VAL A 4 -101.83 80.00 -84.29
N SER A 5 -102.88 80.13 -83.45
CA SER A 5 -102.85 79.82 -82.00
C SER A 5 -103.79 78.65 -81.64
N GLU A 6 -103.27 77.55 -81.09
CA GLU A 6 -104.06 76.51 -80.38
C GLU A 6 -103.11 75.51 -79.67
N GLY A 7 -103.32 75.21 -78.37
CA GLY A 7 -102.49 74.25 -77.63
C GLY A 7 -102.27 74.48 -76.12
N LEU A 8 -103.20 75.13 -75.39
CA LEU A 8 -103.00 75.58 -74.00
C LEU A 8 -103.68 74.73 -72.89
N SER A 9 -104.16 73.50 -73.19
CA SER A 9 -105.02 72.74 -72.27
C SER A 9 -104.43 71.48 -71.63
N ASP A 10 -103.61 70.68 -72.34
CA ASP A 10 -103.14 69.38 -71.82
C ASP A 10 -101.97 69.49 -70.81
N ASP A 11 -101.15 70.54 -70.89
CA ASP A 11 -100.03 70.77 -69.95
C ASP A 11 -100.52 70.82 -68.49
N SER A 12 -101.71 71.38 -68.24
CA SER A 12 -102.22 71.59 -66.88
C SER A 12 -102.47 70.30 -66.09
N PHE A 13 -102.91 69.23 -66.76
CA PHE A 13 -103.19 67.95 -66.10
C PHE A 13 -101.90 67.19 -65.75
N PHE A 14 -100.92 67.21 -66.67
CA PHE A 14 -99.61 66.63 -66.42
C PHE A 14 -98.89 67.40 -65.31
N ILE A 15 -98.82 68.74 -65.37
CA ILE A 15 -98.20 69.58 -64.33
C ILE A 15 -98.78 69.30 -62.93
N GLY A 16 -100.10 69.08 -62.82
CA GLY A 16 -100.75 68.73 -61.56
C GLY A 16 -100.24 67.42 -60.95
N LYS A 17 -100.15 66.36 -61.76
CA LYS A 17 -99.62 65.05 -61.31
C LYS A 17 -98.10 64.97 -61.26
N THR A 18 -97.38 65.79 -62.02
CA THR A 18 -95.92 65.90 -61.94
C THR A 18 -95.52 66.18 -60.49
N LYS A 19 -96.26 66.99 -59.74
CA LYS A 19 -95.92 67.30 -58.35
C LYS A 19 -95.95 66.06 -57.43
N GLU A 20 -97.00 65.23 -57.51
CA GLU A 20 -97.07 63.97 -56.75
C GLU A 20 -96.00 62.96 -57.20
N TYR A 21 -95.74 62.83 -58.51
CA TYR A 21 -94.69 61.93 -59.00
C TYR A 21 -93.29 62.42 -58.65
N LEU A 22 -93.07 63.73 -58.55
CA LEU A 22 -91.79 64.33 -58.21
C LEU A 22 -91.54 64.28 -56.69
N GLU A 23 -92.58 64.45 -55.86
CA GLU A 23 -92.53 64.20 -54.40
C GLU A 23 -92.34 62.71 -54.08
N LEU A 24 -92.98 61.80 -54.83
CA LEU A 24 -92.71 60.37 -54.72
C LEU A 24 -91.31 60.00 -55.25
N HIS A 25 -90.82 60.66 -56.31
CA HIS A 25 -89.46 60.47 -56.79
C HIS A 25 -88.44 60.96 -55.76
N GLU A 26 -88.68 62.10 -55.10
CA GLU A 26 -87.88 62.64 -54.00
C GLU A 26 -87.90 61.70 -52.77
N GLN A 27 -89.04 61.08 -52.44
CA GLN A 27 -89.12 60.05 -51.39
C GLN A 27 -88.42 58.73 -51.77
N VAL A 28 -88.49 58.31 -53.03
CA VAL A 28 -87.75 57.14 -53.52
C VAL A 28 -86.26 57.45 -53.58
N GLU A 29 -85.87 58.64 -54.03
CA GLU A 29 -84.49 59.11 -54.13
C GLU A 29 -83.84 59.23 -52.75
N THR A 30 -84.53 59.85 -51.78
CA THR A 30 -84.08 59.87 -50.36
C THR A 30 -84.02 58.47 -49.76
N SER A 31 -84.95 57.57 -50.06
CA SER A 31 -84.88 56.16 -49.64
C SER A 31 -83.70 55.41 -50.28
N THR A 32 -83.43 55.61 -51.58
CA THR A 32 -82.26 55.03 -52.25
C THR A 32 -80.95 55.64 -51.79
N ASN A 33 -80.93 56.92 -51.44
CA ASN A 33 -79.77 57.59 -50.83
C ASN A 33 -79.52 57.03 -49.43
N LEU A 34 -80.56 56.82 -48.62
CA LEU A 34 -80.43 56.17 -47.31
C LEU A 34 -79.98 54.71 -47.44
N LEU A 35 -80.47 53.95 -48.42
CA LEU A 35 -79.95 52.61 -48.72
C LEU A 35 -78.50 52.66 -49.21
N GLY A 36 -78.11 53.65 -50.01
CA GLY A 36 -76.74 53.86 -50.46
C GLY A 36 -75.79 54.27 -49.33
N GLU A 37 -76.26 55.06 -48.37
CA GLU A 37 -75.55 55.34 -47.12
C GLU A 37 -75.38 54.07 -46.28
N LEU A 38 -76.42 53.24 -46.19
CA LEU A 38 -76.40 51.98 -45.43
C LEU A 38 -75.52 50.92 -46.13
N GLU A 39 -75.52 50.85 -47.46
CA GLU A 39 -74.60 50.04 -48.28
C GLU A 39 -73.16 50.52 -48.13
N THR A 40 -72.93 51.83 -48.19
CA THR A 40 -71.59 52.43 -47.98
C THR A 40 -71.11 52.15 -46.56
N PHE A 41 -71.98 52.28 -45.55
CA PHE A 41 -71.67 51.97 -44.16
C PHE A 41 -71.37 50.48 -43.96
N LEU A 42 -72.17 49.57 -44.52
CA LEU A 42 -71.93 48.12 -44.45
C LEU A 42 -70.67 47.70 -45.21
N SER A 43 -70.39 48.28 -46.37
CA SER A 43 -69.16 48.07 -47.14
C SER A 43 -67.92 48.56 -46.38
N THR A 44 -68.02 49.72 -45.73
CA THR A 44 -66.97 50.24 -44.83
C THR A 44 -66.79 49.30 -43.64
N PHE A 45 -67.87 48.91 -42.95
CA PHE A 45 -67.83 47.94 -41.84
C PHE A 45 -67.24 46.59 -42.24
N GLN A 46 -67.58 46.06 -43.43
CA GLN A 46 -67.03 44.81 -43.94
C GLN A 46 -65.54 44.95 -44.25
N THR A 47 -65.12 46.10 -44.78
CA THR A 47 -63.71 46.42 -45.06
C THR A 47 -62.92 46.52 -43.75
N ASP A 48 -63.44 47.23 -42.75
CA ASP A 48 -62.84 47.38 -41.42
C ASP A 48 -62.78 46.05 -40.66
N LEU A 49 -63.85 45.24 -40.68
CA LEU A 49 -63.87 43.93 -40.03
C LEU A 49 -62.91 42.95 -40.73
N SER A 50 -62.75 43.05 -42.05
CA SER A 50 -61.72 42.31 -42.80
C SER A 50 -60.31 42.78 -42.46
N ALA A 51 -60.08 44.10 -42.34
CA ALA A 51 -58.79 44.66 -41.95
C ALA A 51 -58.41 44.28 -40.51
N VAL A 52 -59.34 44.39 -39.57
CA VAL A 52 -59.17 43.96 -38.17
C VAL A 52 -58.97 42.45 -38.08
N SER A 53 -59.70 41.63 -38.84
CA SER A 53 -59.47 40.18 -38.90
C SER A 53 -58.10 39.83 -39.47
N GLY A 54 -57.63 40.58 -40.49
CA GLY A 54 -56.27 40.50 -41.01
C GLY A 54 -55.23 40.82 -39.94
N GLN A 55 -55.37 41.95 -39.25
CA GLN A 55 -54.47 42.35 -38.15
C GLN A 55 -54.47 41.35 -36.98
N ILE A 56 -55.63 40.77 -36.62
CA ILE A 56 -55.74 39.73 -35.59
C ILE A 56 -55.06 38.44 -36.07
N SER A 57 -55.23 38.05 -37.33
CA SER A 57 -54.53 36.90 -37.93
C SER A 57 -53.01 37.10 -37.94
N ASP A 58 -52.53 38.28 -38.35
CA ASP A 58 -51.12 38.66 -38.31
C ASP A 58 -50.56 38.67 -36.87
N LEU A 59 -51.33 39.17 -35.90
CA LEU A 59 -50.95 39.17 -34.49
C LEU A 59 -50.88 37.75 -33.93
N GLN A 60 -51.84 36.87 -34.28
CA GLN A 60 -51.81 35.45 -33.91
C GLN A 60 -50.64 34.71 -34.58
N SER A 61 -50.34 35.03 -35.84
CA SER A 61 -49.19 34.50 -36.58
C SER A 61 -47.87 34.89 -35.90
N ARG A 62 -47.69 36.20 -35.62
CA ARG A 62 -46.55 36.72 -34.85
C ARG A 62 -46.46 36.10 -33.45
N SER A 63 -47.58 35.88 -32.76
CA SER A 63 -47.60 35.22 -31.45
C SER A 63 -47.12 33.77 -31.55
N LYS A 64 -47.56 33.01 -32.56
CA LYS A 64 -47.10 31.63 -32.82
C LYS A 64 -45.61 31.59 -33.17
N ASP A 65 -45.13 32.55 -33.96
CA ASP A 65 -43.70 32.72 -34.27
C ASP A 65 -42.86 33.04 -33.02
N PHE A 66 -43.34 33.93 -32.16
CA PHE A 66 -42.67 34.22 -30.89
C PHE A 66 -42.68 33.03 -29.95
N ASP A 67 -43.78 32.28 -29.85
CA ASP A 67 -43.84 31.03 -29.10
C ASP A 67 -42.88 29.97 -29.65
N ALA A 68 -42.76 29.84 -30.96
CA ALA A 68 -41.80 28.93 -31.60
C ALA A 68 -40.36 29.33 -31.28
N LYS A 69 -40.03 30.62 -31.41
CA LYS A 69 -38.71 31.18 -31.04
C LYS A 69 -38.40 31.01 -29.55
N LEU A 70 -39.39 31.20 -28.67
CA LEU A 70 -39.26 31.07 -27.22
C LEU A 70 -39.07 29.60 -26.82
N LYS A 71 -39.85 28.66 -27.39
CA LYS A 71 -39.65 27.22 -27.22
C LYS A 71 -38.29 26.76 -27.73
N GLY A 72 -37.82 27.30 -28.87
CA GLY A 72 -36.47 27.06 -29.39
C GLY A 72 -35.38 27.53 -28.43
N ARG A 73 -35.47 28.78 -27.95
CA ARG A 73 -34.51 29.34 -26.97
C ARG A 73 -34.48 28.55 -25.65
N ARG A 74 -35.64 28.24 -25.05
CA ARG A 74 -35.72 27.43 -23.81
C ARG A 74 -35.13 26.02 -23.95
N LYS A 75 -35.18 25.42 -25.15
CA LYS A 75 -34.51 24.13 -25.43
C LYS A 75 -32.99 24.24 -25.46
N ILE A 76 -32.44 25.37 -25.92
CA ILE A 76 -31.00 25.64 -26.02
C ILE A 76 -30.42 26.16 -24.69
N GLU A 77 -31.24 26.89 -23.92
CA GLU A 77 -30.90 27.49 -22.63
C GLU A 77 -30.35 26.46 -21.63
N ARG A 78 -30.97 25.29 -21.50
CA ARG A 78 -30.54 24.25 -20.54
C ARG A 78 -29.19 23.61 -20.91
N PRO A 79 -28.95 23.12 -22.15
CA PRO A 79 -27.62 22.66 -22.56
C PRO A 79 -26.55 23.75 -22.47
N LEU A 80 -26.89 25.00 -22.76
CA LEU A 80 -25.93 26.11 -22.72
C LEU A 80 -25.59 26.53 -21.29
N SER A 81 -26.55 26.57 -20.37
CA SER A 81 -26.28 26.83 -18.95
C SER A 81 -25.48 25.69 -18.32
N GLN A 82 -25.76 24.42 -18.68
CA GLN A 82 -24.95 23.29 -18.29
C GLN A 82 -23.52 23.38 -18.85
N LEU A 83 -23.35 23.70 -20.14
CA LEU A 83 -22.03 23.90 -20.75
C LEU A 83 -21.23 25.03 -20.08
N LEU A 84 -21.90 26.11 -19.69
CA LEU A 84 -21.28 27.22 -18.95
C LEU A 84 -20.91 26.81 -17.52
N ALA A 85 -21.78 26.11 -16.79
CA ALA A 85 -21.49 25.59 -15.46
C ALA A 85 -20.33 24.58 -15.46
N ASP A 86 -20.28 23.71 -16.49
CA ASP A 86 -19.22 22.74 -16.71
C ASP A 86 -17.87 23.42 -16.97
N LEU A 87 -17.81 24.38 -17.91
CA LEU A 87 -16.57 25.03 -18.33
C LEU A 87 -16.09 26.16 -17.40
N ALA A 88 -16.99 26.88 -16.75
CA ALA A 88 -16.60 28.02 -15.90
C ALA A 88 -15.77 27.56 -14.71
N ILE A 89 -14.62 28.20 -14.53
CA ILE A 89 -13.78 28.09 -13.33
C ILE A 89 -14.28 29.14 -12.34
N PRO A 90 -14.72 28.77 -11.12
CA PRO A 90 -15.16 29.75 -10.14
C PRO A 90 -14.04 30.75 -9.78
N PRO A 91 -14.35 32.05 -9.62
CA PRO A 91 -13.34 33.03 -9.23
C PRO A 91 -12.75 32.74 -7.84
N GLU A 92 -13.55 32.18 -6.93
CA GLU A 92 -13.10 31.74 -5.61
C GLU A 92 -12.02 30.64 -5.70
N LEU A 93 -12.18 29.68 -6.62
CA LEU A 93 -11.18 28.64 -6.88
C LEU A 93 -9.89 29.23 -7.47
N ALA A 94 -10.00 30.20 -8.38
CA ALA A 94 -8.85 30.89 -8.93
C ALA A 94 -8.08 31.68 -7.86
N LEU A 95 -8.78 32.43 -6.99
CA LEU A 95 -8.18 33.17 -5.87
C LEU A 95 -7.55 32.23 -4.83
N LEU A 96 -8.18 31.09 -4.51
CA LEU A 96 -7.61 30.08 -3.63
C LEU A 96 -6.25 29.57 -4.14
N ILE A 97 -6.13 29.35 -5.45
CA ILE A 97 -4.89 28.87 -6.09
C ILE A 97 -3.86 29.99 -6.22
N LEU A 98 -4.26 31.19 -6.63
CA LEU A 98 -3.36 32.31 -6.92
C LEU A 98 -2.83 32.99 -5.66
N ASP A 99 -3.71 33.30 -4.71
CA ASP A 99 -3.37 34.09 -3.51
C ASP A 99 -3.28 33.22 -2.24
N GLY A 100 -4.05 32.13 -2.17
CA GLY A 100 -4.06 31.24 -1.01
C GLY A 100 -2.76 30.45 -0.79
N ASN A 101 -2.47 30.15 0.48
CA ASN A 101 -1.45 29.18 0.88
C ASN A 101 -2.04 27.76 0.92
N VAL A 102 -1.21 26.76 0.58
CA VAL A 102 -1.61 25.35 0.60
C VAL A 102 -2.04 24.94 2.02
N SER A 103 -3.26 24.44 2.14
CA SER A 103 -3.97 24.16 3.39
C SER A 103 -5.08 23.14 3.13
N ASP A 104 -5.84 22.74 4.15
CA ASP A 104 -6.92 21.75 4.01
C ASP A 104 -7.96 22.12 2.93
N ALA A 105 -8.24 23.41 2.74
CA ALA A 105 -9.15 23.91 1.71
C ALA A 105 -8.68 23.60 0.27
N TRP A 106 -7.37 23.36 0.07
CA TRP A 106 -6.84 22.96 -1.24
C TRP A 106 -7.22 21.54 -1.65
N ILE A 107 -7.58 20.66 -0.72
CA ILE A 107 -7.97 19.28 -1.06
C ILE A 107 -9.22 19.28 -1.99
N PRO A 108 -10.38 19.82 -1.57
CA PRO A 108 -11.55 19.89 -2.46
C PRO A 108 -11.34 20.83 -3.64
N GLY A 109 -10.60 21.94 -3.47
CA GLY A 109 -10.33 22.88 -4.56
C GLY A 109 -9.52 22.27 -5.71
N ILE A 110 -8.52 21.43 -5.40
CA ILE A 110 -7.72 20.75 -6.43
C ILE A 110 -8.50 19.60 -7.09
N GLU A 111 -9.40 18.94 -6.37
CA GLU A 111 -10.34 17.97 -6.96
C GLU A 111 -11.30 18.66 -7.94
N GLU A 112 -11.86 19.83 -7.60
CA GLU A 112 -12.69 20.61 -8.53
C GLU A 112 -11.87 21.07 -9.75
N LEU A 113 -10.67 21.64 -9.54
CA LEU A 113 -9.77 22.03 -10.63
C LEU A 113 -9.47 20.87 -11.58
N GLU A 114 -9.28 19.66 -11.05
CA GLU A 114 -9.00 18.47 -11.85
C GLU A 114 -10.19 18.08 -12.74
N VAL A 115 -11.43 18.16 -12.23
CA VAL A 115 -12.65 17.94 -13.02
C VAL A 115 -12.82 19.00 -14.11
N LYS A 116 -12.50 20.27 -13.80
CA LYS A 116 -12.53 21.36 -14.80
C LYS A 116 -11.49 21.14 -15.90
N LEU A 117 -10.27 20.73 -15.54
CA LEU A 117 -9.20 20.42 -16.50
C LEU A 117 -9.62 19.28 -17.45
N ASP A 118 -10.20 18.18 -16.97
CA ASP A 118 -10.71 17.11 -17.84
C ASP A 118 -11.82 17.60 -18.77
N THR A 119 -12.75 18.40 -18.24
CA THR A 119 -13.90 18.92 -18.99
C THR A 119 -13.46 19.83 -20.13
N ILE A 120 -12.47 20.69 -19.89
CA ILE A 120 -11.86 21.57 -20.91
C ILE A 120 -11.10 20.73 -21.94
N GLN A 121 -10.26 19.77 -21.51
CA GLN A 121 -9.49 18.89 -22.40
C GLN A 121 -10.38 17.99 -23.28
N GLN A 122 -11.55 17.56 -22.79
CA GLN A 122 -12.50 16.78 -23.59
C GLN A 122 -13.28 17.63 -24.61
N ARG A 123 -13.43 18.95 -24.38
CA ARG A 123 -14.30 19.85 -25.17
C ARG A 123 -13.55 20.82 -26.10
N THR A 124 -12.34 20.45 -26.55
CA THR A 124 -11.45 21.26 -27.44
C THR A 124 -12.06 21.77 -28.76
N ARG A 125 -13.23 21.26 -29.19
CA ARG A 125 -13.97 21.77 -30.35
C ARG A 125 -14.70 23.09 -30.06
N VAL A 126 -14.98 23.41 -28.79
CA VAL A 126 -15.68 24.64 -28.39
C VAL A 126 -14.67 25.79 -28.27
N LYS A 127 -14.95 26.94 -28.90
CA LYS A 127 -14.05 28.11 -28.85
C LYS A 127 -13.76 28.55 -27.40
N ALA A 128 -14.80 28.69 -26.58
CA ALA A 128 -14.64 29.05 -25.16
C ALA A 128 -13.74 28.07 -24.37
N ALA A 129 -13.73 26.78 -24.71
CA ALA A 129 -12.83 25.82 -24.07
C ALA A 129 -11.37 25.98 -24.54
N LYS A 130 -11.13 26.42 -25.78
CA LYS A 130 -9.77 26.80 -26.25
C LYS A 130 -9.29 28.06 -25.55
N ASP A 131 -10.12 29.11 -25.55
CA ASP A 131 -9.80 30.41 -24.94
C ASP A 131 -9.51 30.25 -23.43
N LEU A 132 -10.23 29.36 -22.73
CA LEU A 132 -10.00 29.05 -21.31
C LEU A 132 -8.85 28.05 -21.08
N SER A 133 -8.38 27.32 -22.10
CA SER A 133 -7.33 26.31 -21.95
C SER A 133 -6.00 26.89 -21.49
N GLU A 134 -5.65 28.11 -21.92
CA GLU A 134 -4.43 28.79 -21.51
C GLU A 134 -4.48 29.19 -20.03
N VAL A 135 -5.63 29.73 -19.59
CA VAL A 135 -5.88 30.11 -18.19
C VAL A 135 -5.86 28.87 -17.28
N ALA A 136 -6.50 27.78 -17.71
CA ALA A 136 -6.55 26.52 -16.96
C ALA A 136 -5.16 25.87 -16.84
N GLU A 137 -4.34 25.91 -17.89
CA GLU A 137 -2.94 25.48 -17.84
C GLU A 137 -2.09 26.38 -16.95
N GLY A 138 -2.31 27.70 -16.94
CA GLY A 138 -1.69 28.64 -16.00
C GLY A 138 -2.00 28.28 -14.55
N LEU A 139 -3.27 28.07 -14.21
CA LEU A 139 -3.71 27.63 -12.88
C LEU A 139 -3.10 26.27 -12.49
N ARG A 140 -3.03 25.30 -13.42
CA ARG A 140 -2.36 24.00 -13.22
C ARG A 140 -0.89 24.18 -12.86
N ILE A 141 -0.17 25.08 -13.55
CA ILE A 141 1.25 25.35 -13.28
C ILE A 141 1.45 26.02 -11.91
N VAL A 142 0.65 27.03 -11.57
CA VAL A 142 0.72 27.71 -10.25
C VAL A 142 0.40 26.73 -9.12
N ALA A 143 -0.68 25.94 -9.25
CA ALA A 143 -1.04 24.92 -8.29
C ALA A 143 0.09 23.89 -8.10
N ALA A 144 0.63 23.35 -9.18
CA ALA A 144 1.74 22.38 -9.10
C ALA A 144 2.99 22.98 -8.43
N THR A 145 3.30 24.25 -8.70
CA THR A 145 4.45 24.95 -8.10
C THR A 145 4.26 25.19 -6.60
N LYS A 146 3.07 25.63 -6.17
CA LYS A 146 2.75 25.82 -4.75
C LYS A 146 2.72 24.50 -3.98
N ILE A 147 2.08 23.45 -4.51
CA ILE A 147 2.05 22.11 -3.89
C ILE A 147 3.47 21.54 -3.76
N ARG A 148 4.34 21.72 -4.76
CA ARG A 148 5.77 21.35 -4.68
C ARG A 148 6.47 22.05 -3.53
N LEU A 149 6.37 23.37 -3.43
CA LEU A 149 7.01 24.15 -2.36
C LEU A 149 6.50 23.75 -0.96
N PHE A 150 5.20 23.46 -0.84
CA PHE A 150 4.59 22.95 0.39
C PHE A 150 5.16 21.58 0.81
N PHE A 151 5.25 20.60 -0.09
CA PHE A 151 5.86 19.32 0.26
C PHE A 151 7.35 19.44 0.58
N LEU A 152 8.09 20.32 -0.11
CA LEU A 152 9.50 20.58 0.20
C LEU A 152 9.70 21.19 1.59
N SER A 153 8.80 22.07 2.06
CA SER A 153 8.87 22.63 3.42
C SER A 153 8.49 21.60 4.48
N LEU A 154 7.48 20.76 4.24
CA LEU A 154 7.12 19.64 5.12
C LEU A 154 8.24 18.60 5.28
N MET A 155 9.09 18.42 4.27
CA MET A 155 10.23 17.50 4.29
C MET A 155 11.49 18.10 4.94
N GLN A 156 11.53 19.41 5.19
CA GLN A 156 12.71 20.07 5.77
C GLN A 156 13.03 19.59 7.21
N PRO A 157 12.06 19.43 8.15
CA PRO A 157 12.33 18.96 9.50
C PRO A 157 12.91 17.54 9.55
N ILE A 158 12.44 16.65 8.67
CA ILE A 158 12.94 15.27 8.50
C ILE A 158 14.44 15.29 8.22
N ARG A 159 14.89 16.20 7.35
CA ARG A 159 16.29 16.37 6.97
C ARG A 159 17.13 17.05 8.05
N ALA A 160 16.53 17.95 8.83
CA ALA A 160 17.23 18.75 9.83
C ALA A 160 17.51 17.99 11.15
N THR A 161 16.59 17.13 11.59
CA THR A 161 16.61 16.61 12.97
C THR A 161 16.14 15.16 13.07
N VAL A 162 17.05 14.26 13.45
CA VAL A 162 16.81 12.82 13.61
C VAL A 162 15.99 12.47 14.86
N SER A 163 15.82 13.39 15.82
CA SER A 163 14.92 13.18 16.97
C SER A 163 13.44 13.40 16.63
N THR A 164 13.12 13.80 15.40
CA THR A 164 11.73 13.96 14.95
C THR A 164 11.18 12.59 14.58
N ASN A 165 10.06 12.18 15.18
CA ASN A 165 9.46 10.88 14.88
C ASN A 165 8.91 10.87 13.43
N MET A 166 9.64 10.22 12.53
CA MET A 166 9.30 10.06 11.12
C MET A 166 7.87 9.53 10.92
N GLN A 167 7.47 8.50 11.68
CA GLN A 167 6.16 7.87 11.53
C GLN A 167 5.02 8.87 11.84
N ILE A 168 5.22 9.80 12.78
CA ILE A 168 4.22 10.83 13.08
C ILE A 168 4.09 11.80 11.90
N ILE A 169 5.20 12.28 11.32
CA ILE A 169 5.14 13.18 10.13
C ILE A 169 4.49 12.47 8.95
N GLN A 170 4.88 11.23 8.68
CA GLN A 170 4.29 10.39 7.63
C GLN A 170 2.77 10.23 7.80
N THR A 171 2.33 9.74 8.95
CA THR A 171 0.93 9.36 9.18
C THR A 171 0.00 10.55 9.42
N SER A 172 0.41 11.53 10.23
CA SER A 172 -0.46 12.65 10.63
C SER A 172 -0.39 13.87 9.71
N VAL A 173 0.74 14.10 9.03
CA VAL A 173 0.96 15.29 8.21
C VAL A 173 0.93 14.95 6.72
N LEU A 174 1.77 14.03 6.26
CA LEU A 174 1.91 13.76 4.82
C LEU A 174 0.71 13.03 4.23
N LEU A 175 0.23 11.93 4.85
CA LEU A 175 -0.90 11.15 4.32
C LEU A 175 -2.18 11.98 4.14
N LYS A 176 -2.41 13.01 4.97
CA LYS A 176 -3.56 13.93 4.84
C LYS A 176 -3.63 14.60 3.46
N TYR A 177 -2.48 14.91 2.86
CA TYR A 177 -2.37 15.60 1.58
C TYR A 177 -2.11 14.65 0.40
N ARG A 178 -2.38 13.33 0.54
CA ARG A 178 -2.20 12.33 -0.52
C ARG A 178 -2.89 12.72 -1.83
N SER A 179 -4.10 13.29 -1.77
CA SER A 179 -4.86 13.74 -2.96
C SER A 179 -4.08 14.75 -3.80
N LEU A 180 -3.33 15.67 -3.17
CA LEU A 180 -2.48 16.65 -3.85
C LEU A 180 -1.31 15.99 -4.60
N VAL A 181 -0.74 14.90 -4.07
CA VAL A 181 0.27 14.10 -4.80
C VAL A 181 -0.36 13.33 -5.96
N GLY A 182 -1.57 12.78 -5.79
CA GLY A 182 -2.32 12.15 -6.87
C GLY A 182 -2.60 13.11 -8.03
N PHE A 183 -3.00 14.35 -7.74
CA PHE A 183 -3.12 15.43 -8.72
C PHE A 183 -1.79 15.70 -9.43
N LEU A 184 -0.67 15.84 -8.69
CA LEU A 184 0.64 16.03 -9.30
C LEU A 184 1.03 14.87 -10.22
N GLN A 185 0.76 13.62 -9.84
CA GLN A 185 1.06 12.45 -10.67
C GLN A 185 0.29 12.46 -12.00
N ARG A 186 -1.00 12.84 -11.97
CA ARG A 186 -1.87 12.90 -13.16
C ARG A 186 -1.64 14.13 -14.04
N ARG A 187 -1.39 15.30 -13.44
CA ARG A 187 -1.37 16.62 -14.12
C ARG A 187 0.01 17.26 -14.25
N ALA A 188 1.01 16.81 -13.50
CA ALA A 188 2.36 17.39 -13.49
C ALA A 188 3.44 16.33 -13.13
N PRO A 189 3.58 15.22 -13.88
CA PRO A 189 4.41 14.08 -13.47
C PRO A 189 5.88 14.44 -13.22
N LYS A 190 6.43 15.43 -13.95
CA LYS A 190 7.79 15.97 -13.67
C LYS A 190 7.89 16.50 -12.23
N VAL A 191 6.92 17.32 -11.81
CA VAL A 191 6.84 17.88 -10.45
C VAL A 191 6.61 16.77 -9.40
N ALA A 192 5.79 15.77 -9.71
CA ALA A 192 5.62 14.60 -8.84
C ALA A 192 6.94 13.86 -8.59
N THR A 193 7.75 13.62 -9.63
CA THR A 193 9.06 12.97 -9.46
C THR A 193 10.07 13.83 -8.69
N GLU A 194 9.97 15.15 -8.73
CA GLU A 194 10.78 16.04 -7.87
C GLU A 194 10.38 15.93 -6.39
N VAL A 195 9.08 15.94 -6.08
CA VAL A 195 8.58 15.74 -4.70
C VAL A 195 8.98 14.36 -4.17
N GLN A 196 8.85 13.32 -5.00
CA GLN A 196 9.27 11.96 -4.66
C GLN A 196 10.79 11.87 -4.42
N ARG A 197 11.63 12.49 -5.28
CA ARG A 197 13.09 12.51 -5.09
C ARG A 197 13.49 13.29 -3.83
N ALA A 198 12.82 14.40 -3.53
CA ALA A 198 13.06 15.16 -2.31
C ALA A 198 12.71 14.34 -1.06
N TYR A 199 11.59 13.61 -1.09
CA TYR A 199 11.22 12.67 -0.03
C TYR A 199 12.29 11.58 0.15
N ILE A 200 12.70 10.91 -0.93
CA ILE A 200 13.73 9.85 -0.89
C ILE A 200 15.01 10.39 -0.25
N GLY A 201 15.46 11.58 -0.64
CA GLY A 201 16.66 12.21 -0.05
C GLY A 201 16.52 12.53 1.44
N ALA A 202 15.36 13.02 1.87
CA ALA A 202 15.10 13.31 3.29
C ALA A 202 15.01 12.03 4.13
N ALA A 203 14.22 11.05 3.69
CA ALA A 203 14.02 9.77 4.37
C ALA A 203 15.32 8.95 4.43
N ARG A 204 16.06 8.84 3.32
CA ARG A 204 17.38 8.19 3.29
C ARG A 204 18.34 8.84 4.30
N SER A 205 18.44 10.16 4.33
CA SER A 205 19.31 10.88 5.27
C SER A 205 18.92 10.64 6.73
N TYR A 206 17.61 10.57 7.03
CA TYR A 206 17.09 10.25 8.36
C TYR A 206 17.47 8.82 8.78
N TYR A 207 17.10 7.82 7.98
CA TYR A 207 17.35 6.41 8.30
C TYR A 207 18.85 6.08 8.32
N GLU A 208 19.63 6.61 7.37
CA GLU A 208 21.08 6.45 7.36
C GLU A 208 21.71 6.97 8.66
N THR A 209 21.33 8.17 9.10
CA THR A 209 21.89 8.76 10.33
C THR A 209 21.45 8.00 11.58
N ALA A 210 20.17 7.60 11.64
CA ALA A 210 19.62 6.83 12.75
C ALA A 210 20.26 5.43 12.87
N PHE A 211 20.25 4.65 11.79
CA PHE A 211 20.81 3.30 11.79
C PHE A 211 22.33 3.29 11.89
N ARG A 212 23.06 4.27 11.32
CA ARG A 212 24.50 4.41 11.54
C ARG A 212 24.85 4.66 13.00
N ARG A 213 24.08 5.50 13.71
CA ARG A 213 24.25 5.71 15.16
C ARG A 213 23.93 4.44 15.93
N TYR A 214 22.79 3.80 15.65
CA TYR A 214 22.34 2.62 16.37
C TYR A 214 23.26 1.41 16.17
N SER A 215 23.64 1.13 14.93
CA SER A 215 24.62 0.10 14.55
C SER A 215 25.95 0.29 15.26
N ARG A 216 26.45 1.53 15.34
CA ARG A 216 27.67 1.84 16.09
C ARG A 216 27.52 1.61 17.60
N SER A 217 26.38 1.97 18.19
CA SER A 217 26.08 1.69 19.61
C SER A 217 26.05 0.19 19.89
N LEU A 218 25.35 -0.61 19.08
CA LEU A 218 25.32 -2.07 19.23
C LEU A 218 26.71 -2.70 19.03
N GLY A 219 27.46 -2.26 18.00
CA GLY A 219 28.83 -2.71 17.75
C GLY A 219 29.79 -2.45 18.93
N TYR A 220 29.59 -1.36 19.68
CA TYR A 220 30.34 -1.12 20.93
C TYR A 220 29.99 -2.09 22.05
N ILE A 221 28.74 -2.57 22.14
CA ILE A 221 28.35 -3.56 23.14
C ILE A 221 28.90 -4.94 22.74
N ILE A 222 28.78 -5.32 21.47
CA ILE A 222 29.39 -6.56 20.91
C ILE A 222 30.89 -6.60 21.19
N ALA A 223 31.60 -5.49 20.99
CA ALA A 223 33.05 -5.42 21.22
C ALA A 223 33.48 -5.58 22.70
N ARG A 224 32.56 -5.44 23.68
CA ARG A 224 32.86 -5.59 25.12
C ARG A 224 32.75 -7.03 25.62
N ASP A 225 31.91 -7.84 24.98
CA ASP A 225 31.81 -9.26 25.23
C ASP A 225 31.62 -9.99 23.88
N PRO A 226 32.71 -10.13 23.10
CA PRO A 226 32.63 -10.66 21.74
C PRO A 226 32.15 -12.12 21.73
N PRO A 227 31.54 -12.58 20.62
CA PRO A 227 31.13 -13.96 20.47
C PRO A 227 32.32 -14.91 20.61
N LYS A 228 32.12 -15.99 21.37
CA LYS A 228 33.12 -17.02 21.64
C LYS A 228 32.59 -18.34 21.08
N SER A 229 33.41 -19.03 20.28
CA SER A 229 33.19 -20.44 19.98
C SER A 229 33.84 -21.25 21.10
N GLN A 230 33.03 -22.04 21.81
CA GLN A 230 33.51 -22.97 22.83
C GLN A 230 33.19 -24.41 22.39
N LEU A 231 34.18 -25.29 22.49
CA LEU A 231 33.97 -26.72 22.27
C LEU A 231 33.41 -27.38 23.53
N ILE A 232 32.48 -28.31 23.37
CA ILE A 232 31.87 -29.07 24.47
C ILE A 232 32.92 -29.84 25.29
N THR A 233 34.05 -30.19 24.67
CA THR A 233 35.19 -30.87 25.30
C THR A 233 36.14 -29.94 26.05
N THR A 234 36.09 -28.62 25.80
CA THR A 234 36.96 -27.64 26.47
C THR A 234 36.40 -27.19 27.83
N SER A 235 37.28 -27.00 28.80
CA SER A 235 36.91 -26.40 30.08
C SER A 235 36.50 -24.95 29.87
N PRO A 236 35.37 -24.48 30.42
CA PRO A 236 35.07 -23.06 30.41
C PRO A 236 36.14 -22.29 31.18
N SER A 237 36.35 -21.05 30.78
CA SER A 237 37.37 -20.15 31.37
C SER A 237 37.06 -19.75 32.81
N ASP A 238 35.83 -20.01 33.27
CA ASP A 238 35.31 -19.65 34.58
C ASP A 238 34.54 -20.85 35.16
N PRO A 239 35.04 -21.48 36.25
CA PRO A 239 34.40 -22.66 36.82
C PRO A 239 33.05 -22.37 37.47
N SER A 240 32.76 -21.12 37.86
CA SER A 240 31.46 -20.76 38.44
C SER A 240 30.29 -20.98 37.48
N LYS A 241 30.57 -20.97 36.16
CA LYS A 241 29.59 -21.23 35.10
C LYS A 241 29.30 -22.72 34.88
N GLU A 242 30.10 -23.64 35.41
CA GLU A 242 29.81 -25.08 35.33
C GLU A 242 28.73 -25.53 36.32
N GLU A 243 28.65 -24.84 37.45
CA GLU A 243 27.71 -25.13 38.55
C GLU A 243 26.33 -24.48 38.32
N GLN A 244 26.27 -23.30 37.71
CA GLN A 244 25.02 -22.56 37.48
C GLN A 244 24.15 -23.10 36.34
N GLY A 245 24.69 -23.95 35.46
CA GLY A 245 23.96 -24.49 34.30
C GLY A 245 23.71 -23.45 33.20
N TYR A 246 22.77 -23.74 32.29
CA TYR A 246 22.41 -22.85 31.19
C TYR A 246 21.22 -21.96 31.55
N ASP A 247 21.34 -20.66 31.29
CA ASP A 247 20.28 -19.69 31.48
C ASP A 247 19.23 -19.79 30.36
N TRP A 248 18.13 -20.48 30.65
CA TRP A 248 17.02 -20.70 29.72
C TRP A 248 16.28 -19.42 29.31
N SER A 249 16.36 -18.33 30.08
CA SER A 249 15.73 -17.04 29.69
C SER A 249 16.32 -16.46 28.41
N ARG A 250 17.54 -16.88 28.04
CA ARG A 250 18.19 -16.50 26.77
C ARG A 250 17.47 -17.06 25.54
N LEU A 251 16.62 -18.07 25.69
CA LEU A 251 15.80 -18.57 24.56
C LEU A 251 14.68 -17.61 24.19
N ASP A 252 14.20 -16.77 25.11
CA ASP A 252 13.13 -15.79 24.86
C ASP A 252 13.54 -14.74 23.82
N TYR A 253 14.86 -14.53 23.62
CA TYR A 253 15.37 -13.68 22.56
C TYR A 253 15.04 -14.18 21.14
N ALA A 254 14.60 -15.44 20.96
CA ALA A 254 14.10 -15.98 19.70
C ALA A 254 12.69 -15.49 19.30
N GLN A 255 11.84 -15.13 20.26
CA GLN A 255 10.40 -14.87 20.04
C GLN A 255 10.12 -13.39 19.83
N ILE A 256 9.34 -12.98 18.81
CA ILE A 256 9.09 -11.53 18.56
C ILE A 256 8.54 -10.84 19.80
N GLU A 257 7.58 -11.46 20.47
CA GLU A 257 7.13 -11.08 21.81
C GLU A 257 8.11 -11.66 22.84
N GLY A 258 8.83 -10.79 23.55
CA GLY A 258 9.91 -11.20 24.45
C GLY A 258 10.66 -9.99 25.04
N PRO A 259 11.89 -10.16 25.53
CA PRO A 259 12.63 -9.10 26.22
C PRO A 259 12.78 -7.82 25.39
N PRO A 260 12.83 -6.64 26.06
CA PRO A 260 12.83 -5.34 25.40
C PRO A 260 14.11 -5.10 24.58
N VAL A 261 13.96 -4.28 23.55
CA VAL A 261 15.03 -3.85 22.65
C VAL A 261 16.09 -3.02 23.39
N THR A 262 17.37 -3.32 23.14
CA THR A 262 18.52 -2.53 23.61
C THR A 262 18.48 -1.12 23.03
N LEU A 263 18.44 -0.11 23.89
CA LEU A 263 18.37 1.30 23.50
C LEU A 263 19.78 1.87 23.28
N ALA A 264 19.92 2.77 22.29
CA ALA A 264 21.22 3.26 21.83
C ALA A 264 22.08 3.92 22.94
N TYR A 265 21.46 4.54 23.95
CA TYR A 265 22.15 5.18 25.08
C TYR A 265 22.71 4.16 26.08
N MET A 266 22.23 2.92 26.10
CA MET A 266 22.78 1.86 26.96
C MET A 266 24.24 1.54 26.60
N ALA A 267 24.66 1.84 25.37
CA ALA A 267 26.05 1.77 24.95
C ALA A 267 26.95 2.85 25.59
N ASP A 268 26.40 3.93 26.17
CA ASP A 268 27.22 4.98 26.80
C ASP A 268 27.76 4.54 28.17
N ASP A 269 27.02 3.69 28.89
CA ASP A 269 27.53 2.99 30.08
C ASP A 269 28.53 1.91 29.66
N LYS A 270 29.79 2.04 30.09
CA LYS A 270 30.87 1.10 29.78
C LYS A 270 30.73 -0.27 30.46
N THR A 271 29.96 -0.35 31.54
CA THR A 271 29.70 -1.59 32.28
C THR A 271 28.59 -2.43 31.66
N TYR A 272 27.72 -1.80 30.86
CA TYR A 272 26.63 -2.47 30.16
C TYR A 272 27.17 -3.52 29.17
N LYS A 273 26.72 -4.76 29.38
CA LYS A 273 26.97 -5.94 28.58
C LYS A 273 25.66 -6.67 28.37
N GLN A 274 25.50 -7.29 27.21
CA GLN A 274 24.32 -8.04 26.86
C GLN A 274 24.72 -9.15 25.88
N PRO A 275 24.13 -10.35 25.95
CA PRO A 275 24.52 -11.43 25.04
C PRO A 275 24.18 -11.12 23.59
N VAL A 276 24.96 -11.70 22.68
CA VAL A 276 24.95 -11.42 21.24
C VAL A 276 23.58 -11.62 20.59
N GLU A 277 22.83 -12.66 20.98
CA GLU A 277 21.50 -12.93 20.45
C GLU A 277 20.47 -11.82 20.78
N ALA A 278 20.62 -11.15 21.92
CA ALA A 278 19.77 -10.04 22.32
C ALA A 278 20.11 -8.74 21.57
N LEU A 279 21.37 -8.56 21.18
CA LEU A 279 21.81 -7.43 20.36
C LEU A 279 21.35 -7.61 18.90
N PHE A 280 21.47 -8.84 18.36
CA PHE A 280 20.90 -9.19 17.06
C PHE A 280 19.37 -9.04 17.04
N ARG A 281 18.68 -9.47 18.09
CA ARG A 281 17.25 -9.20 18.31
C ARG A 281 16.92 -7.72 18.21
N SER A 282 17.62 -6.92 18.99
CA SER A 282 17.38 -5.48 19.07
C SER A 282 17.58 -4.80 17.72
N LEU A 283 18.60 -5.22 16.96
CA LEU A 283 18.80 -4.81 15.58
C LEU A 283 17.64 -5.19 14.66
N MET A 284 17.25 -6.47 14.64
CA MET A 284 16.25 -6.99 13.70
C MET A 284 14.85 -6.42 13.95
N LEU A 285 14.43 -6.26 15.21
CA LEU A 285 13.11 -5.70 15.54
C LEU A 285 13.01 -4.22 15.14
N VAL A 286 14.00 -3.40 15.53
CA VAL A 286 14.04 -1.97 15.15
C VAL A 286 14.08 -1.81 13.64
N LEU A 287 14.85 -2.65 12.95
CA LEU A 287 14.92 -2.63 11.49
C LEU A 287 13.59 -3.03 10.86
N MET A 288 12.95 -4.11 11.32
CA MET A 288 11.66 -4.60 10.81
C MET A 288 10.56 -3.54 10.95
N ASP A 289 10.40 -2.93 12.11
CA ASP A 289 9.31 -1.97 12.35
C ASP A 289 9.49 -0.68 11.52
N ASN A 290 10.72 -0.19 11.37
CA ASN A 290 11.00 0.97 10.51
C ASN A 290 10.88 0.62 9.02
N ALA A 291 11.43 -0.52 8.58
CA ALA A 291 11.34 -1.02 7.20
C ALA A 291 9.88 -1.18 6.73
N THR A 292 9.06 -1.81 7.57
CA THR A 292 7.65 -2.10 7.24
C THR A 292 6.77 -0.86 7.35
N ALA A 293 7.02 0.04 8.30
CA ALA A 293 6.35 1.35 8.35
C ALA A 293 6.66 2.20 7.11
N GLU A 294 7.93 2.29 6.69
CA GLU A 294 8.34 3.02 5.49
C GLU A 294 7.69 2.46 4.21
N TYR A 295 7.67 1.13 4.07
CA TYR A 295 7.02 0.46 2.95
C TYR A 295 5.51 0.73 2.90
N ASN A 296 4.84 0.66 4.04
CA ASN A 296 3.42 0.97 4.16
C ASN A 296 3.14 2.45 3.85
N PHE A 297 4.00 3.38 4.28
CA PHE A 297 3.89 4.79 3.93
C PHE A 297 4.08 5.02 2.43
N ILE A 298 5.14 4.50 1.81
CA ILE A 298 5.40 4.65 0.37
C ILE A 298 4.23 4.12 -0.46
N ASN A 299 3.72 2.93 -0.14
CA ASN A 299 2.55 2.34 -0.79
C ASN A 299 1.23 3.07 -0.50
N SER A 300 1.13 3.80 0.61
CA SER A 300 -0.05 4.61 0.93
C SER A 300 0.00 6.02 0.34
N PHE A 301 1.18 6.59 0.13
CA PHE A 301 1.36 7.98 -0.26
C PHE A 301 1.67 8.16 -1.76
N PHE A 302 2.55 7.34 -2.33
CA PHE A 302 2.97 7.43 -3.73
C PHE A 302 2.22 6.50 -4.69
N ASN A 303 1.41 5.57 -4.19
CA ASN A 303 0.56 4.74 -5.04
C ASN A 303 -0.52 5.61 -5.71
N PRO A 304 -0.55 5.71 -7.05
CA PRO A 304 -1.47 6.58 -7.77
C PRO A 304 -2.92 6.25 -7.42
N ALA A 305 -3.58 7.20 -6.76
CA ALA A 305 -5.00 7.09 -6.50
C ALA A 305 -5.77 7.03 -7.83
N ALA A 306 -6.79 6.18 -7.90
CA ALA A 306 -7.76 6.22 -8.99
C ALA A 306 -8.30 7.65 -9.15
N ALA A 307 -8.58 8.07 -10.39
CA ALA A 307 -9.19 9.37 -10.63
C ALA A 307 -10.52 9.47 -9.87
N PRO A 308 -10.88 10.64 -9.31
CA PRO A 308 -12.17 10.83 -8.66
C PRO A 308 -13.29 10.49 -9.65
N VAL A 309 -14.11 9.49 -9.31
CA VAL A 309 -15.15 8.99 -10.21
C VAL A 309 -16.25 10.06 -10.27
N SER A 310 -16.37 10.75 -11.41
CA SER A 310 -17.41 11.75 -11.62
C SER A 310 -18.79 11.09 -11.64
N MET A 311 -19.48 11.08 -10.49
CA MET A 311 -20.84 10.55 -10.30
C MET A 311 -21.93 11.47 -10.89
N THR A 312 -21.63 12.11 -12.02
CA THR A 312 -22.51 13.03 -12.76
C THR A 312 -22.52 12.66 -14.26
N GLY A 313 -22.98 11.45 -14.55
CA GLY A 313 -22.88 10.83 -15.87
C GLY A 313 -24.06 9.96 -16.26
N VAL A 314 -25.29 10.49 -16.19
CA VAL A 314 -26.40 9.90 -16.99
C VAL A 314 -26.03 10.05 -18.47
N PRO A 315 -26.07 9.00 -19.32
CA PRO A 315 -25.60 9.10 -20.69
C PRO A 315 -26.46 10.07 -21.52
N LEU A 316 -25.95 11.29 -21.74
CA LEU A 316 -26.62 12.29 -22.56
C LEU A 316 -26.48 11.92 -24.04
N MET A 317 -27.52 11.31 -24.60
CA MET A 317 -27.67 11.16 -26.05
C MET A 317 -27.73 12.56 -26.68
N SER A 318 -26.70 12.92 -27.44
CA SER A 318 -26.66 14.17 -28.20
C SER A 318 -27.65 14.11 -29.37
N PRO A 319 -28.61 15.02 -29.50
CA PRO A 319 -29.51 15.06 -30.64
C PRO A 319 -28.78 15.68 -31.84
N THR A 320 -28.42 14.84 -32.81
CA THR A 320 -28.09 15.32 -34.16
C THR A 320 -29.37 15.86 -34.81
N PHE A 321 -29.39 17.16 -35.07
CA PHE A 321 -30.31 17.73 -36.06
C PHE A 321 -29.92 17.16 -37.43
N ASP A 322 -30.86 16.51 -38.09
CA ASP A 322 -30.80 16.35 -39.55
C ASP A 322 -32.21 16.51 -40.11
N ASP A 323 -32.32 17.24 -41.21
CA ASP A 323 -33.59 17.76 -41.73
C ASP A 323 -33.69 17.44 -43.23
N ARG A 324 -34.49 16.41 -43.57
CA ARG A 324 -35.10 16.22 -44.90
C ARG A 324 -36.16 15.12 -44.90
N ARG A 325 -37.32 15.45 -45.47
CA ARG A 325 -38.37 14.50 -45.89
C ARG A 325 -37.90 13.76 -47.16
N THR A 326 -38.23 12.47 -47.29
CA THR A 326 -39.29 11.96 -48.21
C THR A 326 -39.43 10.43 -48.13
N ASP A 327 -40.68 9.98 -47.97
CA ASP A 327 -41.35 8.81 -48.55
C ASP A 327 -40.76 7.38 -48.58
N ILE A 328 -41.55 6.48 -47.96
CA ILE A 328 -42.02 5.17 -48.46
C ILE A 328 -40.96 4.12 -48.87
N GLY A 329 -40.88 3.05 -48.06
CA GLY A 329 -40.77 1.69 -48.62
C GLY A 329 -39.74 0.75 -47.99
N SER A 330 -40.25 -0.34 -47.39
CA SER A 330 -39.68 -1.70 -47.51
C SER A 330 -38.30 -2.05 -46.89
N VAL A 331 -38.39 -2.89 -45.85
CA VAL A 331 -37.57 -4.11 -45.62
C VAL A 331 -36.05 -3.96 -45.33
N LEU A 332 -35.72 -4.30 -44.07
CA LEU A 332 -34.53 -5.05 -43.59
C LEU A 332 -33.26 -5.05 -44.46
N GLU A 333 -32.25 -4.27 -44.05
CA GLU A 333 -30.92 -4.78 -43.65
C GLU A 333 -30.08 -3.63 -43.06
N ILE A 334 -29.43 -3.86 -41.90
CA ILE A 334 -28.53 -2.87 -41.27
C ILE A 334 -27.11 -3.43 -41.29
N PRO A 335 -26.18 -2.86 -42.10
CA PRO A 335 -24.77 -3.20 -42.02
C PRO A 335 -24.16 -2.51 -40.78
N MET A 336 -23.58 -3.29 -39.87
CA MET A 336 -22.89 -2.76 -38.70
C MET A 336 -21.62 -2.00 -39.11
N SER A 337 -21.39 -0.84 -38.52
CA SER A 337 -20.12 -0.10 -38.56
C SER A 337 -19.72 0.33 -37.14
N PRO A 338 -18.42 0.40 -36.81
CA PRO A 338 -17.98 0.06 -35.46
C PRO A 338 -18.10 1.21 -34.46
N THR A 339 -18.88 0.99 -33.40
CA THR A 339 -18.83 1.80 -32.19
C THR A 339 -17.46 1.63 -31.54
N ARG A 340 -16.68 2.71 -31.48
CA ARG A 340 -15.32 2.73 -30.90
C ARG A 340 -15.41 2.53 -29.38
N THR A 341 -15.40 1.27 -28.95
CA THR A 341 -15.29 0.88 -27.54
C THR A 341 -14.06 1.53 -26.92
N ARG A 342 -14.22 2.07 -25.71
CA ARG A 342 -13.06 2.33 -24.84
C ARG A 342 -12.38 0.98 -24.60
N PRO A 343 -11.04 0.87 -24.65
CA PRO A 343 -10.38 -0.38 -24.32
C PRO A 343 -10.67 -0.71 -22.86
N ILE A 344 -11.50 -1.74 -22.65
CA ILE A 344 -11.51 -2.47 -21.39
C ILE A 344 -10.17 -3.19 -21.38
N LEU A 345 -9.21 -2.66 -20.63
CA LEU A 345 -7.93 -3.33 -20.39
C LEU A 345 -8.24 -4.75 -19.92
N SER A 346 -7.57 -5.74 -20.50
CA SER A 346 -7.75 -7.13 -20.09
C SER A 346 -7.36 -7.27 -18.61
N MET A 347 -7.86 -8.31 -17.93
CA MET A 347 -7.46 -8.56 -16.54
C MET A 347 -5.94 -8.76 -16.44
N GLU A 348 -5.29 -9.28 -17.48
CA GLU A 348 -3.84 -9.43 -17.57
C GLU A 348 -3.11 -8.07 -17.69
N GLU A 349 -3.63 -7.14 -18.50
CA GLU A 349 -3.08 -5.78 -18.64
C GLU A 349 -3.23 -4.97 -17.33
N GLN A 350 -4.35 -5.14 -16.62
CA GLN A 350 -4.56 -4.53 -15.30
C GLN A 350 -3.63 -5.14 -14.23
N GLN A 351 -3.41 -6.46 -14.27
CA GLN A 351 -2.46 -7.14 -13.40
C GLN A 351 -1.00 -6.74 -13.72
N ALA A 352 -0.68 -6.50 -14.99
CA ALA A 352 0.64 -6.01 -15.41
C ALA A 352 0.92 -4.60 -14.89
N ALA A 353 0.01 -3.65 -15.12
CA ALA A 353 0.18 -2.25 -14.70
C ALA A 353 0.26 -2.09 -13.16
N THR A 354 -0.50 -2.88 -12.40
CA THR A 354 -0.40 -2.91 -10.93
C THR A 354 0.93 -3.51 -10.46
N ASN A 355 1.43 -4.55 -11.12
CA ASN A 355 2.75 -5.13 -10.83
C ASN A 355 3.91 -4.17 -11.19
N GLU A 356 3.82 -3.41 -12.27
CA GLU A 356 4.81 -2.37 -12.62
C GLU A 356 4.83 -1.24 -11.59
N THR A 357 3.64 -0.78 -11.18
CA THR A 357 3.49 0.23 -10.12
C THR A 357 4.12 -0.25 -8.81
N LYS A 358 3.86 -1.51 -8.42
CA LYS A 358 4.48 -2.12 -7.23
C LYS A 358 6.01 -2.16 -7.33
N LYS A 359 6.57 -2.61 -8.46
CA LYS A 359 8.03 -2.62 -8.69
C LYS A 359 8.66 -1.22 -8.61
N ALA A 360 7.95 -0.18 -9.07
CA ALA A 360 8.43 1.19 -8.95
C ALA A 360 8.45 1.66 -7.48
N LEU A 361 7.44 1.31 -6.69
CA LEU A 361 7.38 1.61 -5.25
C LEU A 361 8.42 0.81 -4.45
N ASP A 362 8.67 -0.45 -4.81
CA ASP A 362 9.75 -1.27 -4.27
C ASP A 362 11.13 -0.63 -4.50
N LEU A 363 11.36 -0.04 -5.69
CA LEU A 363 12.59 0.70 -6.00
C LEU A 363 12.74 1.97 -5.16
N VAL A 364 11.65 2.71 -4.94
CA VAL A 364 11.64 3.90 -4.06
C VAL A 364 12.02 3.51 -2.63
N TRP A 365 11.42 2.44 -2.10
CA TRP A 365 11.76 1.91 -0.77
C TRP A 365 13.23 1.50 -0.68
N LYS A 366 13.76 0.82 -1.70
CA LYS A 366 15.18 0.45 -1.76
C LYS A 366 16.08 1.68 -1.72
N GLN A 367 15.79 2.72 -2.51
CA GLN A 367 16.58 3.96 -2.50
C GLN A 367 16.59 4.69 -1.14
N VAL A 368 15.55 4.51 -0.31
CA VAL A 368 15.47 5.03 1.06
C VAL A 368 16.23 4.15 2.06
N MET A 369 16.03 2.83 2.01
CA MET A 369 16.49 1.92 3.06
C MET A 369 17.85 1.25 2.81
N GLU A 370 18.35 1.19 1.57
CA GLU A 370 19.57 0.47 1.18
C GLU A 370 20.81 0.80 2.06
N THR A 371 21.07 2.08 2.33
CA THR A 371 22.20 2.47 3.20
C THR A 371 22.01 2.04 4.65
N ALA A 372 20.77 2.07 5.16
CA ALA A 372 20.47 1.58 6.51
C ALA A 372 20.61 0.04 6.59
N LEU A 373 20.17 -0.69 5.57
CA LEU A 373 20.32 -2.13 5.47
C LEU A 373 21.80 -2.55 5.51
N GLU A 374 22.69 -1.83 4.83
CA GLU A 374 24.13 -2.15 4.82
C GLU A 374 24.81 -1.93 6.19
N TYR A 375 24.46 -0.87 6.92
CA TYR A 375 24.91 -0.67 8.30
C TYR A 375 24.40 -1.78 9.23
N CYS A 376 23.14 -2.18 9.08
CA CYS A 376 22.56 -3.29 9.84
C CYS A 376 23.23 -4.63 9.48
N LYS A 377 23.46 -4.90 8.19
CA LYS A 377 24.16 -6.09 7.70
C LYS A 377 25.55 -6.23 8.31
N THR A 378 26.31 -5.14 8.33
CA THR A 378 27.66 -5.09 8.92
C THR A 378 27.64 -5.50 10.40
N VAL A 379 26.68 -4.99 11.18
CA VAL A 379 26.53 -5.34 12.60
C VAL A 379 25.99 -6.75 12.80
N ALA A 380 25.02 -7.18 12.01
CA ALA A 380 24.50 -8.54 12.04
C ALA A 380 25.63 -9.56 11.78
N LEU A 381 26.45 -9.35 10.74
CA LEU A 381 27.62 -10.18 10.46
C LEU A 381 28.62 -10.18 11.64
N SER A 382 28.81 -9.06 12.34
CA SER A 382 29.68 -9.01 13.52
C SER A 382 29.22 -9.85 14.72
N CYS A 383 27.96 -10.31 14.73
CA CYS A 383 27.46 -11.26 15.72
C CYS A 383 27.98 -12.70 15.51
N TRP A 384 28.47 -13.04 14.31
CA TRP A 384 28.94 -14.40 13.97
C TRP A 384 30.20 -14.46 13.08
N GLN A 385 30.84 -13.33 12.80
CA GLN A 385 32.11 -13.21 12.09
C GLN A 385 33.01 -12.19 12.83
N PRO A 386 34.34 -12.40 12.91
CA PRO A 386 35.10 -13.55 12.36
C PRO A 386 34.95 -14.83 13.19
N THR A 387 34.54 -14.71 14.45
CA THR A 387 34.37 -15.83 15.38
C THR A 387 32.87 -16.12 15.54
N PRO A 388 32.39 -17.34 15.28
CA PRO A 388 31.00 -17.69 15.56
C PRO A 388 30.76 -17.78 17.07
N PRO A 389 29.54 -17.48 17.54
CA PRO A 389 29.16 -17.72 18.93
C PRO A 389 28.90 -19.21 19.18
N GLU A 390 28.69 -19.55 20.45
CA GLU A 390 28.15 -20.84 20.87
C GLU A 390 26.88 -21.22 20.08
N ILE A 391 26.67 -22.53 19.90
CA ILE A 391 25.61 -23.06 19.02
C ILE A 391 24.21 -22.63 19.47
N ILE A 392 23.95 -22.55 20.79
CA ILE A 392 22.62 -22.18 21.28
C ILE A 392 22.30 -20.71 20.91
N PRO A 393 23.12 -19.70 21.26
CA PRO A 393 22.98 -18.34 20.72
C PRO A 393 22.84 -18.25 19.20
N LEU A 394 23.62 -19.02 18.43
CA LEU A 394 23.51 -19.04 16.97
C LEU A 394 22.13 -19.54 16.52
N LEU A 395 21.64 -20.62 17.11
CA LEU A 395 20.31 -21.17 16.82
C LEU A 395 19.18 -20.22 17.27
N THR A 396 19.33 -19.52 18.41
CA THR A 396 18.40 -18.48 18.86
C THR A 396 18.30 -17.34 17.84
N MET A 397 19.43 -16.87 17.29
CA MET A 397 19.45 -15.84 16.24
C MET A 397 18.84 -16.34 14.93
N MET A 398 19.12 -17.58 14.52
CA MET A 398 18.52 -18.19 13.33
C MET A 398 16.99 -18.31 13.48
N ARG A 399 16.51 -18.78 14.64
CA ARG A 399 15.09 -18.90 14.92
C ARG A 399 14.38 -17.55 14.95
N LEU A 400 15.00 -16.54 15.55
CA LEU A 400 14.51 -15.16 15.47
C LEU A 400 14.41 -14.67 14.02
N ASN A 401 15.42 -14.90 13.19
CA ASN A 401 15.43 -14.46 11.79
C ASN A 401 14.29 -15.09 10.99
N GLU A 402 13.96 -16.36 11.25
CA GLU A 402 12.78 -17.02 10.67
C GLU A 402 11.46 -16.43 11.20
N ASN A 403 11.34 -16.19 12.50
CA ASN A 403 10.17 -15.52 13.07
C ASN A 403 9.96 -14.12 12.43
N VAL A 404 11.04 -13.34 12.28
CA VAL A 404 11.03 -12.03 11.59
C VAL A 404 10.65 -12.20 10.11
N LEU A 405 11.13 -13.23 9.42
CA LEU A 405 10.73 -13.51 8.03
C LEU A 405 9.22 -13.74 7.91
N ILE A 406 8.65 -14.58 8.77
CA ILE A 406 7.20 -14.84 8.83
C ILE A 406 6.41 -13.56 9.07
N GLU A 407 6.87 -12.71 10.00
CA GLU A 407 6.22 -11.43 10.31
C GLU A 407 6.33 -10.40 9.16
N VAL A 408 7.45 -10.36 8.46
CA VAL A 408 7.66 -9.52 7.27
C VAL A 408 6.77 -9.97 6.10
N GLN A 409 6.55 -11.28 5.96
CA GLN A 409 5.61 -11.84 4.99
C GLN A 409 4.15 -11.47 5.32
N LYS A 410 3.73 -11.54 6.59
CA LYS A 410 2.40 -11.02 7.02
C LYS A 410 2.23 -9.53 6.72
N ARG A 411 3.30 -8.74 6.90
CA ARG A 411 3.35 -7.29 6.59
C ARG A 411 3.56 -7.00 5.09
N ALA A 412 3.63 -8.01 4.24
CA ALA A 412 3.73 -7.95 2.78
C ALA A 412 4.91 -7.11 2.21
N CYS A 413 5.99 -6.95 2.98
CA CYS A 413 7.15 -6.12 2.61
C CYS A 413 8.22 -6.91 1.83
N SER A 414 7.92 -7.19 0.56
CA SER A 414 8.77 -8.01 -0.32
C SER A 414 10.23 -7.51 -0.49
N PRO A 415 10.52 -6.19 -0.55
CA PRO A 415 11.91 -5.71 -0.60
C PRO A 415 12.74 -6.06 0.64
N PHE A 416 12.12 -6.09 1.83
CA PHE A 416 12.80 -6.41 3.08
C PHE A 416 12.91 -7.92 3.30
N GLU A 417 11.94 -8.71 2.83
CA GLU A 417 11.99 -10.18 2.82
C GLU A 417 13.31 -10.70 2.21
N SER A 418 13.73 -10.13 1.08
CA SER A 418 14.98 -10.49 0.40
C SER A 418 16.22 -10.33 1.29
N PHE A 419 16.25 -9.28 2.12
CA PHE A 419 17.35 -9.01 3.07
C PHE A 419 17.35 -10.00 4.24
N VAL A 420 16.18 -10.32 4.79
CA VAL A 420 16.05 -11.29 5.88
C VAL A 420 16.49 -12.69 5.42
N VAL A 421 16.12 -13.08 4.19
CA VAL A 421 16.57 -14.33 3.55
C VAL A 421 18.08 -14.33 3.30
N GLU A 422 18.68 -13.22 2.87
CA GLU A 422 20.14 -13.13 2.71
C GLU A 422 20.87 -13.40 4.04
N LEU A 423 20.39 -12.81 5.15
CA LEU A 423 20.94 -13.10 6.48
C LEU A 423 20.78 -14.57 6.86
N ARG A 424 19.63 -15.20 6.62
CA ARG A 424 19.40 -16.65 6.86
C ARG A 424 20.44 -17.52 6.13
N LEU A 425 20.64 -17.25 4.84
CA LEU A 425 21.60 -17.96 3.99
C LEU A 425 23.05 -17.76 4.46
N SER A 426 23.38 -16.64 5.09
CA SER A 426 24.72 -16.40 5.66
C SER A 426 24.99 -17.18 6.96
N MET A 427 23.97 -17.42 7.79
CA MET A 427 24.12 -18.12 9.08
C MET A 427 24.19 -19.64 8.92
N TRP A 428 23.44 -20.23 7.98
CA TRP A 428 23.32 -21.68 7.85
C TRP A 428 24.66 -22.44 7.63
N PRO A 429 25.57 -22.01 6.74
CA PRO A 429 26.87 -22.66 6.55
C PRO A 429 27.75 -22.60 7.80
N ILE A 430 27.63 -21.52 8.58
CA ILE A 430 28.40 -21.30 9.81
C ILE A 430 27.91 -22.27 10.89
N PHE A 431 26.60 -22.39 11.07
CA PHE A 431 25.99 -23.37 11.97
C PHE A 431 26.40 -24.82 11.62
N GLN A 432 26.36 -25.20 10.34
CA GLN A 432 26.83 -26.52 9.90
C GLN A 432 28.32 -26.75 10.20
N LYS A 433 29.17 -25.73 10.01
CA LYS A 433 30.60 -25.81 10.33
C LYS A 433 30.85 -26.00 11.83
N GLU A 434 30.17 -25.24 12.68
CA GLU A 434 30.32 -25.39 14.14
C GLU A 434 29.83 -26.77 14.62
N MET A 435 28.68 -27.26 14.13
CA MET A 435 28.18 -28.60 14.46
C MET A 435 29.16 -29.71 14.03
N ASN A 436 29.75 -29.61 12.83
CA ASN A 436 30.81 -30.54 12.41
C ASN A 436 32.04 -30.47 13.33
N THR A 437 32.46 -29.25 13.71
CA THR A 437 33.60 -29.01 14.60
C THR A 437 33.38 -29.63 15.99
N GLN A 438 32.17 -29.56 16.55
CA GLN A 438 31.84 -30.24 17.81
C GLN A 438 31.93 -31.76 17.67
N VAL A 439 31.34 -32.35 16.61
CA VAL A 439 31.42 -33.80 16.34
C VAL A 439 32.87 -34.27 16.21
N GLU A 440 33.71 -33.52 15.48
CA GLU A 440 35.14 -33.80 15.38
C GLU A 440 35.87 -33.68 16.73
N SER A 441 35.49 -32.73 17.58
CA SER A 441 36.09 -32.58 18.91
C SER A 441 35.78 -33.78 19.82
N LEU A 442 34.56 -34.34 19.73
CA LEU A 442 34.15 -35.54 20.45
C LEU A 442 34.91 -36.78 19.94
N LYS A 443 35.09 -36.91 18.62
CA LYS A 443 35.90 -37.98 18.01
C LYS A 443 37.36 -37.92 18.46
N LYS A 444 37.99 -36.75 18.39
CA LYS A 444 39.38 -36.54 18.86
C LYS A 444 39.54 -36.87 20.35
N LEU A 445 38.53 -36.55 21.16
CA LEU A 445 38.51 -36.93 22.58
C LEU A 445 38.41 -38.46 22.76
N LEU A 446 37.61 -39.15 21.95
CA LEU A 446 37.46 -40.61 21.96
C LEU A 446 38.74 -41.34 21.48
N GLU A 447 39.39 -40.84 20.43
CA GLU A 447 40.68 -41.33 19.93
C GLU A 447 41.78 -41.18 20.98
N GLY A 448 41.92 -39.97 21.56
CA GLY A 448 42.85 -39.71 22.67
C GLY A 448 42.57 -40.54 23.93
N ALA A 449 41.33 -40.99 24.11
CA ALA A 449 40.96 -41.88 25.22
C ALA A 449 41.18 -43.37 24.94
N SER A 450 41.21 -43.79 23.66
CA SER A 450 41.38 -45.20 23.25
C SER A 450 42.84 -45.57 22.96
N GLY A 451 43.68 -44.60 22.57
CA GLY A 451 45.09 -44.55 23.00
C GLY A 451 46.18 -44.65 21.93
N GLY A 452 47.37 -44.16 22.31
CA GLY A 452 48.63 -44.32 21.58
C GLY A 452 49.81 -44.27 22.56
N LEU A 453 50.92 -44.95 22.23
CA LEU A 453 52.04 -45.24 23.15
C LEU A 453 52.75 -44.00 23.75
N LEU A 454 52.51 -42.81 23.19
CA LEU A 454 53.17 -41.55 23.54
C LEU A 454 52.24 -40.46 24.12
N THR A 455 50.92 -40.70 24.21
CA THR A 455 49.95 -39.69 24.67
C THR A 455 49.10 -40.19 25.84
N LYS A 456 49.66 -40.15 27.05
CA LYS A 456 48.91 -40.42 28.30
C LYS A 456 48.00 -39.25 28.70
N SER A 457 46.97 -38.95 27.91
CA SER A 457 45.84 -38.16 28.38
C SER A 457 44.80 -39.07 29.04
N THR A 458 44.86 -39.22 30.36
CA THR A 458 43.76 -39.84 31.12
C THR A 458 42.54 -38.93 31.05
N LEU A 459 41.54 -39.37 30.29
CA LEU A 459 40.20 -38.79 30.30
C LEU A 459 39.67 -38.86 31.75
N LYS A 460 39.19 -37.72 32.28
CA LYS A 460 38.73 -37.56 33.67
C LYS A 460 37.21 -37.62 33.75
N ASP A 461 36.67 -38.09 34.86
CA ASP A 461 35.23 -38.14 35.17
C ASP A 461 34.54 -36.79 34.91
N SER A 462 35.14 -35.68 35.36
CA SER A 462 34.60 -34.33 35.17
C SER A 462 34.48 -33.89 33.69
N VAL A 463 35.29 -34.48 32.79
CA VAL A 463 35.17 -34.23 31.35
C VAL A 463 33.97 -34.98 30.78
N VAL A 464 33.68 -36.20 31.25
CA VAL A 464 32.49 -36.97 30.83
C VAL A 464 31.22 -36.31 31.34
N GLU A 465 31.20 -35.86 32.60
CA GLU A 465 30.08 -35.14 33.19
C GLU A 465 29.77 -33.85 32.40
N ARG A 466 30.79 -33.04 32.10
CA ARG A 466 30.66 -31.83 31.27
C ARG A 466 30.09 -32.14 29.89
N VAL A 467 30.66 -33.10 29.16
CA VAL A 467 30.21 -33.48 27.81
C VAL A 467 28.75 -33.97 27.85
N SER A 468 28.39 -34.76 28.87
CA SER A 468 27.04 -35.25 29.09
C SER A 468 26.03 -34.12 29.38
N ARG A 469 26.39 -33.20 30.29
CA ARG A 469 25.56 -32.04 30.64
C ARG A 469 25.35 -31.12 29.44
N ALA A 470 26.43 -30.72 28.78
CA ALA A 470 26.40 -29.84 27.63
C ALA A 470 25.60 -30.42 26.45
N TYR A 471 25.67 -31.73 26.20
CA TYR A 471 24.82 -32.38 25.19
C TYR A 471 23.35 -32.40 25.59
N GLY A 472 23.02 -32.69 26.84
CA GLY A 472 21.64 -32.62 27.33
C GLY A 472 21.06 -31.21 27.17
N THR A 473 21.80 -30.18 27.59
CA THR A 473 21.44 -28.78 27.38
C THR A 473 21.27 -28.42 25.90
N LEU A 474 22.21 -28.84 25.03
CA LEU A 474 22.12 -28.60 23.59
C LEU A 474 20.88 -29.28 22.98
N PHE A 475 20.61 -30.53 23.37
CA PHE A 475 19.45 -31.29 22.94
C PHE A 475 18.13 -30.61 23.34
N ALA A 476 18.05 -30.19 24.60
CA ALA A 476 16.93 -29.46 25.16
C ALA A 476 16.70 -28.11 24.44
N ALA A 477 17.76 -27.33 24.21
CA ALA A 477 17.68 -26.08 23.45
C ALA A 477 17.25 -26.29 21.99
N PHE A 478 17.71 -27.37 21.34
CA PHE A 478 17.29 -27.72 19.99
C PHE A 478 15.79 -27.98 19.90
N ILE A 479 15.20 -28.73 20.85
CA ILE A 479 13.74 -28.93 20.87
C ILE A 479 13.00 -27.62 21.12
N SER A 480 13.46 -26.80 22.08
CA SER A 480 12.82 -25.52 22.41
C SER A 480 12.87 -24.50 21.26
N LEU A 481 13.83 -24.61 20.34
CA LEU A 481 14.01 -23.70 19.21
C LEU A 481 13.59 -24.29 17.85
N SER A 482 13.33 -25.59 17.73
CA SER A 482 12.97 -26.23 16.46
C SER A 482 11.49 -26.06 16.10
N GLU A 483 11.22 -25.76 14.83
CA GLU A 483 9.90 -25.88 14.20
C GLU A 483 9.87 -27.12 13.26
N PRO A 484 8.71 -27.81 13.05
CA PRO A 484 8.65 -29.06 12.28
C PRO A 484 9.21 -29.01 10.85
N SER A 485 9.32 -27.82 10.25
CA SER A 485 9.96 -27.57 8.96
C SER A 485 11.46 -27.86 8.95
N GLU A 486 12.19 -27.52 10.02
CA GLU A 486 13.66 -27.60 10.09
C GLU A 486 14.17 -28.82 10.89
N GLU A 487 13.29 -29.48 11.65
CA GLU A 487 13.63 -30.62 12.52
C GLU A 487 14.53 -31.66 11.83
N ALA A 488 14.24 -32.03 10.59
CA ALA A 488 14.99 -33.07 9.87
C ALA A 488 16.49 -32.73 9.73
N MET A 489 16.83 -31.46 9.51
CA MET A 489 18.22 -31.01 9.33
C MET A 489 18.91 -30.76 10.68
N LEU A 490 18.19 -30.18 11.64
CA LEU A 490 18.71 -29.91 12.99
C LEU A 490 19.00 -31.22 13.74
N PHE A 491 18.02 -32.14 13.81
CA PHE A 491 18.17 -33.42 14.51
C PHE A 491 19.12 -34.40 13.78
N SER A 492 19.39 -34.23 12.49
CA SER A 492 20.44 -35.01 11.79
C SER A 492 21.83 -34.73 12.36
N ASN A 493 22.17 -33.46 12.62
CA ASN A 493 23.44 -33.09 13.22
C ASN A 493 23.55 -33.53 14.69
N LEU A 494 22.46 -33.37 15.45
CA LEU A 494 22.37 -33.82 16.85
C LEU A 494 22.48 -35.36 16.97
N GLY A 495 21.86 -36.09 16.03
CA GLY A 495 21.94 -37.54 15.93
C GLY A 495 23.35 -38.07 15.61
N ARG A 496 24.23 -37.25 15.03
CA ARG A 496 25.66 -37.58 14.85
C ARG A 496 26.47 -37.43 16.14
N MET A 497 26.04 -36.61 17.10
CA MET A 497 26.72 -36.45 18.39
C MET A 497 26.35 -37.55 19.41
N ARG A 498 25.09 -38.00 19.40
CA ARG A 498 24.59 -39.08 20.28
C ARG A 498 25.48 -40.33 20.36
N PRO A 499 25.91 -40.96 19.23
CA PRO A 499 26.75 -42.15 19.29
C PRO A 499 28.15 -41.87 19.85
N GLU A 500 28.75 -40.72 19.54
CA GLU A 500 30.09 -40.36 20.02
C GLU A 500 30.10 -40.21 21.54
N ILE A 501 29.07 -39.56 22.11
CA ILE A 501 28.94 -39.37 23.57
C ILE A 501 28.66 -40.70 24.27
N ALA A 502 27.79 -41.53 23.69
CA ALA A 502 27.57 -42.88 24.18
C ALA A 502 28.88 -43.70 24.20
N GLN A 503 29.73 -43.56 23.18
CA GLN A 503 31.04 -44.21 23.16
C GLN A 503 31.99 -43.62 24.20
N ILE A 504 32.08 -42.30 24.37
CA ILE A 504 32.91 -41.67 25.41
C ILE A 504 32.57 -42.20 26.81
N ILE A 505 31.26 -42.31 27.13
CA ILE A 505 30.78 -42.87 28.42
C ILE A 505 31.23 -44.33 28.58
N ILE A 506 31.07 -45.17 27.54
CA ILE A 506 31.47 -46.59 27.55
C ILE A 506 32.99 -46.74 27.64
N THR A 507 33.77 -46.00 26.85
CA THR A 507 35.24 -46.04 26.85
C THR A 507 35.83 -45.57 28.17
N HIS A 508 35.19 -44.62 28.86
CA HIS A 508 35.59 -44.28 30.24
C HIS A 508 35.23 -45.41 31.22
N GLY A 509 33.98 -45.89 31.18
CA GLY A 509 33.52 -46.98 32.05
C GLY A 509 34.39 -48.25 31.93
N ASN A 510 34.84 -48.60 30.74
CA ASN A 510 35.73 -49.74 30.49
C ASN A 510 37.13 -49.64 31.13
N LYS A 511 37.54 -48.46 31.63
CA LYS A 511 38.79 -48.29 32.39
C LYS A 511 38.62 -48.63 33.87
N ILE A 512 37.39 -48.69 34.37
CA ILE A 512 37.07 -49.04 35.75
C ILE A 512 37.16 -50.57 35.89
N LYS A 513 38.16 -51.05 36.64
CA LYS A 513 38.44 -52.49 36.80
C LYS A 513 37.38 -53.24 37.59
N ASP A 514 36.72 -52.58 38.54
CA ASP A 514 35.61 -53.17 39.30
C ASP A 514 34.32 -53.05 38.47
N SER A 515 33.79 -54.21 38.07
CA SER A 515 32.57 -54.31 37.27
C SER A 515 31.33 -53.74 37.96
N ARG A 516 31.29 -53.69 39.30
CA ARG A 516 30.18 -53.05 40.05
C ARG A 516 30.29 -51.53 40.00
N GLN A 517 31.47 -50.98 40.28
CA GLN A 517 31.73 -49.54 40.15
C GLN A 517 31.54 -49.05 38.70
N GLN A 518 31.94 -49.85 37.72
CA GLN A 518 31.67 -49.60 36.30
C GLN A 518 30.17 -49.47 36.02
N ALA A 519 29.34 -50.39 36.52
CA ALA A 519 27.89 -50.35 36.29
C ALA A 519 27.22 -49.15 36.99
N VAL A 520 27.66 -48.78 38.20
CA VAL A 520 27.22 -47.57 38.91
C VAL A 520 27.60 -46.31 38.10
N TYR A 521 28.86 -46.19 37.70
CA TYR A 521 29.36 -45.06 36.90
C TYR A 521 28.57 -44.88 35.60
N LEU A 522 28.30 -45.96 34.86
CA LEU A 522 27.50 -45.91 33.63
C LEU A 522 26.06 -45.45 33.90
N SER A 523 25.44 -45.94 34.98
CA SER A 523 24.10 -45.52 35.41
C SER A 523 24.06 -44.01 35.67
N THR A 524 24.96 -43.49 36.52
CA THR A 524 25.05 -42.06 36.86
C THR A 524 25.38 -41.19 35.64
N ALA A 525 26.25 -41.65 34.74
CA ALA A 525 26.58 -40.91 33.52
C ALA A 525 25.37 -40.78 32.57
N TYR A 526 24.57 -41.84 32.40
CA TYR A 526 23.34 -41.77 31.60
C TYR A 526 22.22 -40.97 32.28
N GLU A 527 22.10 -41.06 33.61
CA GLU A 527 21.17 -40.25 34.41
C GLU A 527 21.50 -38.75 34.30
N ASN A 528 22.79 -38.38 34.31
CA ASN A 528 23.23 -37.00 34.09
C ASN A 528 22.87 -36.48 32.68
N VAL A 529 22.94 -37.32 31.64
CA VAL A 529 22.45 -36.97 30.29
C VAL A 529 20.94 -36.75 30.30
N LEU A 530 20.17 -37.69 30.88
CA LEU A 530 18.71 -37.60 30.99
C LEU A 530 18.26 -36.34 31.72
N HIS A 531 18.79 -36.09 32.92
CA HIS A 531 18.46 -34.90 33.71
C HIS A 531 18.76 -33.61 32.95
N SER A 532 19.94 -33.53 32.32
CA SER A 532 20.32 -32.34 31.54
C SER A 532 19.45 -32.17 30.29
N ALA A 533 19.08 -33.26 29.62
CA ALA A 533 18.18 -33.24 28.47
C ALA A 533 16.73 -32.90 28.85
N MET A 534 16.28 -33.22 30.06
CA MET A 534 14.96 -32.87 30.59
C MET A 534 14.89 -31.46 31.21
N SER A 535 16.03 -30.76 31.35
CA SER A 535 16.09 -29.48 32.07
C SER A 535 15.59 -28.26 31.27
N GLY A 536 15.24 -28.42 29.99
CA GLY A 536 14.83 -27.32 29.11
C GLY A 536 13.34 -26.98 29.13
N PRO A 537 12.97 -25.77 28.68
CA PRO A 537 11.59 -25.27 28.66
C PRO A 537 10.80 -25.80 27.45
N PHE A 538 10.70 -27.12 27.31
CA PHE A 538 9.92 -27.76 26.23
C PHE A 538 8.90 -28.76 26.78
N SER A 539 7.86 -29.04 26.00
CA SER A 539 6.84 -30.02 26.39
C SER A 539 7.38 -31.45 26.30
N ASN A 540 7.28 -32.22 27.39
CA ASN A 540 7.58 -33.66 27.43
C ASN A 540 6.72 -34.52 26.47
N ALA A 541 5.71 -33.93 25.81
CA ALA A 541 4.95 -34.55 24.74
C ALA A 541 5.68 -34.58 23.38
N HIS A 542 6.82 -33.89 23.21
CA HIS A 542 7.49 -33.79 21.91
C HIS A 542 8.04 -35.14 21.42
N PRO A 543 7.67 -35.64 20.22
CA PRO A 543 8.06 -36.99 19.77
C PRO A 543 9.57 -37.23 19.72
N LYS A 544 10.35 -36.24 19.26
CA LYS A 544 11.83 -36.33 19.26
C LYS A 544 12.42 -36.39 20.67
N ALA A 545 11.81 -35.66 21.62
CA ALA A 545 12.24 -35.71 23.02
C ALA A 545 11.98 -37.11 23.59
N GLN A 546 10.77 -37.65 23.40
CA GLN A 546 10.41 -38.98 23.87
C GLN A 546 11.33 -40.08 23.31
N ALA A 547 11.68 -40.01 22.03
CA ALA A 547 12.62 -40.95 21.40
C ALA A 547 14.04 -40.88 22.01
N GLU A 548 14.55 -39.68 22.30
CA GLU A 548 15.84 -39.50 22.97
C GLU A 548 15.80 -39.99 24.42
N MET A 549 14.78 -39.60 25.19
CA MET A 549 14.62 -40.02 26.58
C MET A 549 14.40 -41.53 26.70
N ALA A 550 13.81 -42.19 25.69
CA ALA A 550 13.69 -43.65 25.64
C ALA A 550 15.08 -44.29 25.45
N PHE A 551 15.88 -43.81 24.49
CA PHE A 551 17.22 -44.34 24.22
C PHE A 551 18.16 -44.26 25.44
N TRP A 552 18.17 -43.13 26.16
CA TRP A 552 19.03 -43.01 27.35
C TRP A 552 18.47 -43.76 28.57
N ARG A 553 17.14 -43.83 28.75
CA ARG A 553 16.54 -44.67 29.80
C ARG A 553 16.82 -46.16 29.60
N GLU A 554 16.73 -46.66 28.37
CA GLU A 554 17.06 -48.06 28.07
C GLU A 554 18.51 -48.38 28.46
N LYS A 555 19.44 -47.43 28.26
CA LYS A 555 20.85 -47.58 28.66
C LYS A 555 21.08 -47.50 30.16
N GLU A 556 20.39 -46.59 30.87
CA GLU A 556 20.40 -46.52 32.33
C GLU A 556 19.85 -47.80 32.95
N GLU A 557 18.67 -48.26 32.52
CA GLU A 557 18.03 -49.47 33.03
C GLU A 557 18.90 -50.72 32.80
N ASN A 558 19.54 -50.82 31.62
CA ASN A 558 20.49 -51.89 31.31
C ASN A 558 21.77 -51.82 32.15
N ALA A 559 22.25 -50.64 32.54
CA ALA A 559 23.35 -50.49 33.50
C ALA A 559 22.90 -50.91 34.91
N ARG A 560 21.72 -50.46 35.34
CA ARG A 560 21.12 -50.76 36.66
C ARG A 560 20.82 -52.24 36.86
N LYS A 561 20.32 -52.94 35.84
CA LYS A 561 20.15 -54.41 35.84
C LYS A 561 21.47 -55.14 36.11
N ARG A 562 22.61 -54.65 35.59
CA ARG A 562 23.95 -55.24 35.83
C ARG A 562 24.45 -55.01 37.27
N ILE A 563 23.97 -53.98 37.96
CA ILE A 563 24.23 -53.78 39.40
C ILE A 563 23.49 -54.85 40.21
N MET A 564 22.22 -55.10 39.90
CA MET A 564 21.36 -56.05 40.64
C MET A 564 21.71 -57.52 40.37
N LEU A 565 22.10 -57.88 39.15
CA LEU A 565 22.48 -59.26 38.77
C LEU A 565 23.82 -59.74 39.37
N ARG A 566 24.51 -58.90 40.15
CA ARG A 566 25.79 -59.22 40.82
C ARG A 566 25.80 -58.86 42.31
N SER A 567 24.61 -58.74 42.91
CA SER A 567 24.45 -58.58 44.37
C SER A 567 24.04 -59.86 45.10
N GLY A 568 23.90 -60.98 44.36
CA GLY A 568 23.91 -62.35 44.87
C GLY A 568 25.12 -63.09 44.28
#